data_AF-A0A6C0JZL8-F1
#
_entry.id   AF-A0A6C0JZL8-F1
#
_cell.length_a   1.000
_cell.length_b   1.000
_cell.length_c   1.000
_cell.angle_alpha   90.00
_cell.angle_beta   90.00
_cell.angle_gamma   90.00
#
_symmetry.space_group_name_H-M   'P 1'
#
loop_
_entity.id
_entity.type
_entity.pdbx_description
1 polymer ?
#
loop_
_entity_poly.entity_id
_entity_poly.type
_entity_poly.pdbx_seq_one_letter_code
_entity_poly.pdbx_strand_id
1 'polypeptide(L)'
;MNKILYRFIIVMSDTSAIDDKKNKSEKPKNALLKFSLGIFYQLITLGIIILIGSLFLYTGKVAQSNLLPTCLAYVPYTDAAPPIKEIPIDINVVKTEKGNWSTKLKFPLEENLKTIEKTLGALKSLVNGPKTNVFKMYIGTTLQEVVSCNFNIINTIYNFINAFIPETLIVLLGPFLGFFIYILTGVIDTFYLIFLWFYNIHLLFSEKTETNTSTSWKSGDMWGILTWYWSLFYIFLFIIAFFLIGMGLIIPILSFLISTFCLFFPLFMKSKNATTGKSYGVGETIKNILKFKMSIIMILMSLNIIISANSNFGGYTAFVAIVACILLYFFTSIYKPYTPKGVDHSTFGLGDYAQAEKECIPTTETKGEPSLIEKIENLFGGSKRTRK
;
A
#
# COMPACT_ATOMS: atom_id res chain seq x y z
N MET A 1 64.35 -2.27 54.93
CA MET A 1 62.88 -2.03 54.90
C MET A 1 62.25 -2.13 53.50
N ASN A 2 62.94 -1.77 52.41
CA ASN A 2 62.34 -1.75 51.04
C ASN A 2 62.09 -3.11 50.35
N LYS A 3 62.71 -4.22 50.78
CA LYS A 3 62.60 -5.52 50.06
C LYS A 3 61.34 -6.32 50.42
N ILE A 4 60.76 -6.09 51.61
CA ILE A 4 59.54 -6.76 52.07
C ILE A 4 58.30 -6.06 51.49
N LEU A 5 58.34 -4.72 51.41
CA LEU A 5 57.26 -3.92 50.80
C LEU A 5 57.09 -4.24 49.30
N TYR A 6 58.19 -4.43 48.57
CA TYR A 6 58.15 -4.78 47.15
C TYR A 6 57.55 -6.18 46.88
N ARG A 7 57.81 -7.16 47.75
CA ARG A 7 57.20 -8.50 47.62
C ARG A 7 55.71 -8.49 47.96
N PHE A 8 55.25 -7.64 48.88
CA PHE A 8 53.83 -7.51 49.20
C PHE A 8 53.03 -6.86 48.05
N ILE A 9 53.61 -5.86 47.39
CA ILE A 9 52.96 -5.15 46.26
C ILE A 9 52.84 -6.05 45.02
N ILE A 10 53.86 -6.86 44.71
CA ILE A 10 53.82 -7.78 43.56
C ILE A 10 52.78 -8.90 43.79
N VAL A 11 52.72 -9.47 45.01
CA VAL A 11 51.74 -10.52 45.32
C VAL A 11 50.30 -9.99 45.32
N MET A 12 50.07 -8.73 45.74
CA MET A 12 48.75 -8.09 45.66
C MET A 12 48.34 -7.71 44.23
N SER A 13 49.29 -7.32 43.37
CA SER A 13 49.04 -7.05 41.94
C SER A 13 48.70 -8.33 41.17
N ASP A 14 49.35 -9.45 41.48
CA ASP A 14 49.06 -10.73 40.81
C ASP A 14 47.74 -11.32 41.29
N THR A 15 47.38 -11.17 42.57
CA THR A 15 46.05 -11.59 43.07
C THR A 15 44.93 -10.71 42.53
N SER A 16 45.10 -9.39 42.41
CA SER A 16 44.08 -8.53 41.79
C SER A 16 43.90 -8.80 40.30
N ALA A 17 44.98 -9.05 39.54
CA ALA A 17 44.90 -9.41 38.13
C ALA A 17 44.33 -10.83 37.89
N ILE A 18 44.54 -11.76 38.82
CA ILE A 18 43.95 -13.11 38.79
C ILE A 18 42.47 -13.06 39.22
N ASP A 19 42.11 -12.25 40.21
CA ASP A 19 40.73 -12.07 40.65
C ASP A 19 39.89 -11.26 39.64
N ASP A 20 40.49 -10.30 38.91
CA ASP A 20 39.87 -9.61 37.78
C ASP A 20 39.66 -10.52 36.56
N LYS A 21 40.50 -11.56 36.39
CA LYS A 21 40.28 -12.62 35.40
C LYS A 21 39.25 -13.65 35.85
N LYS A 22 39.14 -13.95 37.14
CA LYS A 22 38.10 -14.84 37.71
C LYS A 22 36.71 -14.19 37.68
N ASN A 23 36.62 -12.90 38.01
CA ASN A 23 35.37 -12.13 38.02
C ASN A 23 34.81 -11.82 36.61
N LYS A 24 35.60 -12.00 35.54
CA LYS A 24 35.12 -11.91 34.15
C LYS A 24 34.46 -13.19 33.63
N SER A 25 34.42 -14.27 34.42
CA SER A 25 33.95 -15.59 33.96
C SER A 25 32.55 -16.01 34.43
N GLU A 26 31.81 -15.15 35.14
CA GLU A 26 30.38 -15.41 35.34
C GLU A 26 29.63 -15.15 34.03
N LYS A 27 29.54 -16.18 33.19
CA LYS A 27 28.55 -16.22 32.11
C LYS A 27 27.19 -15.92 32.75
N PRO A 28 26.45 -14.90 32.28
CA PRO A 28 25.17 -14.56 32.89
C PRO A 28 24.29 -15.81 32.89
N LYS A 29 23.74 -16.18 34.07
CA LYS A 29 22.94 -17.39 34.29
C LYS A 29 21.78 -17.58 33.28
N ASN A 30 21.43 -16.54 32.52
CA ASN A 30 20.36 -16.53 31.53
C ASN A 30 20.82 -16.36 30.07
N ALA A 31 22.11 -16.53 29.74
CA ALA A 31 22.63 -16.30 28.38
C ALA A 31 21.94 -17.16 27.30
N LEU A 32 21.73 -18.45 27.58
CA LEU A 32 21.01 -19.38 26.68
C LEU A 32 19.55 -18.97 26.48
N LEU A 33 18.88 -18.57 27.56
CA LEU A 33 17.49 -18.11 27.50
C LEU A 33 17.36 -16.80 26.72
N LYS A 34 18.28 -15.84 26.91
CA LYS A 34 18.33 -14.59 26.13
C LYS A 34 18.58 -14.85 24.65
N PHE A 35 19.51 -15.74 24.32
CA PHE A 35 19.75 -16.15 22.93
C PHE A 35 18.52 -16.80 22.30
N SER A 36 17.89 -17.76 22.99
CA SER A 36 16.69 -18.44 22.49
C SER A 36 15.51 -17.48 22.29
N LEU A 37 15.27 -16.58 23.25
CA LEU A 37 14.25 -15.54 23.12
C LEU A 37 14.58 -14.55 21.98
N GLY A 38 15.86 -14.21 21.81
CA GLY A 38 16.33 -13.36 20.72
C GLY A 38 16.06 -13.97 19.35
N ILE A 39 16.37 -15.26 19.16
CA ILE A 39 16.04 -15.98 17.92
C ILE A 39 14.53 -16.03 17.70
N PHE A 40 13.75 -16.33 18.75
CA PHE A 40 12.30 -16.39 18.64
C PHE A 40 11.70 -15.02 18.23
N TYR A 41 12.16 -13.93 18.85
CA TYR A 41 11.75 -12.57 18.48
C TYR A 41 12.14 -12.20 17.05
N GLN A 42 13.34 -12.59 16.60
CA GLN A 42 13.77 -12.40 15.22
C GLN A 42 12.93 -13.20 14.23
N LEU A 43 12.55 -14.43 14.58
CA LEU A 43 11.67 -15.27 13.76
C LEU A 43 10.28 -14.65 13.61
N ILE A 44 9.70 -14.16 14.71
CA ILE A 44 8.41 -13.44 14.66
C ILE A 44 8.54 -12.18 13.80
N THR A 45 9.58 -11.37 14.01
CA THR A 45 9.81 -10.15 13.26
C THR A 45 9.93 -10.43 11.76
N LEU A 46 10.73 -11.44 11.37
CA LEU A 46 10.86 -11.85 9.98
C LEU A 46 9.53 -12.38 9.42
N GLY A 47 8.77 -13.13 10.20
CA GLY A 47 7.42 -13.59 9.84
C GLY A 47 6.46 -12.44 9.56
N ILE A 48 6.47 -11.40 10.38
CA ILE A 48 5.67 -10.18 10.18
C ILE A 48 6.10 -9.44 8.90
N ILE A 49 7.42 -9.31 8.67
CA ILE A 49 7.96 -8.69 7.45
C ILE A 49 7.47 -9.43 6.21
N ILE A 50 7.58 -10.77 6.20
CA ILE A 50 7.14 -11.60 5.07
C ILE A 50 5.63 -11.49 4.89
N LEU A 51 4.86 -11.49 5.98
CA LEU A 51 3.40 -11.37 5.92
C LEU A 51 2.99 -10.05 5.28
N ILE A 52 3.41 -8.91 5.85
CA ILE A 52 3.07 -7.58 5.34
C ILE A 52 3.64 -7.38 3.93
N GLY A 53 4.86 -7.83 3.67
CA GLY A 53 5.48 -7.80 2.34
C GLY A 53 4.71 -8.60 1.29
N SER A 54 4.10 -9.72 1.69
CA SER A 54 3.24 -10.52 0.80
C SER A 54 1.96 -9.77 0.44
N LEU A 55 1.35 -9.07 1.42
CA LEU A 55 0.20 -8.21 1.17
C LEU A 55 0.57 -7.09 0.19
N PHE A 56 1.73 -6.46 0.42
CA PHE A 56 2.25 -5.40 -0.43
C PHE A 56 2.49 -5.88 -1.86
N LEU A 57 3.08 -7.06 -2.05
CA LEU A 57 3.26 -7.67 -3.37
C LEU A 57 1.92 -7.91 -4.07
N TYR A 58 0.92 -8.44 -3.34
CA TYR A 58 -0.41 -8.69 -3.89
C TYR A 58 -1.09 -7.39 -4.35
N THR A 59 -1.07 -6.35 -3.52
CA THR A 59 -1.55 -5.01 -3.88
C THR A 59 -0.83 -4.48 -5.12
N GLY A 60 0.48 -4.74 -5.22
CA GLY A 60 1.25 -4.54 -6.44
C GLY A 60 0.56 -5.16 -7.66
N LYS A 61 0.31 -6.46 -7.63
CA LYS A 61 -0.29 -7.16 -8.78
C LYS A 61 -1.70 -6.66 -9.11
N VAL A 62 -2.47 -6.26 -8.10
CA VAL A 62 -3.77 -5.60 -8.30
C VAL A 62 -3.59 -4.25 -9.02
N ALA A 63 -2.64 -3.42 -8.60
CA ALA A 63 -2.37 -2.13 -9.24
C ALA A 63 -1.93 -2.29 -10.72
N GLN A 64 -1.17 -3.34 -11.02
CA GLN A 64 -0.78 -3.67 -12.40
C GLN A 64 -1.98 -4.05 -13.29
N SER A 65 -3.05 -4.60 -12.70
CA SER A 65 -4.31 -4.88 -13.42
C SER A 65 -5.17 -3.65 -13.69
N ASN A 66 -4.83 -2.50 -13.08
CA ASN A 66 -5.52 -1.22 -13.22
C ASN A 66 -7.03 -1.26 -12.86
N LEU A 67 -7.47 -2.26 -12.08
CA LEU A 67 -8.87 -2.46 -11.69
C LEU A 67 -9.38 -1.48 -10.63
N LEU A 68 -8.49 -0.84 -9.87
CA LEU A 68 -8.91 0.09 -8.82
C LEU A 68 -9.72 1.26 -9.43
N PRO A 69 -10.73 1.78 -8.72
CA PRO A 69 -11.61 2.81 -9.25
C PRO A 69 -10.93 4.19 -9.20
N THR A 70 -10.06 4.43 -10.17
CA THR A 70 -9.27 5.66 -10.33
C THR A 70 -9.94 6.76 -11.15
N CYS A 71 -11.13 6.50 -11.72
CA CYS A 71 -11.80 7.39 -12.66
C CYS A 71 -13.27 7.50 -12.30
N LEU A 72 -13.75 8.74 -12.09
CA LEU A 72 -15.12 9.06 -11.68
C LEU A 72 -16.17 8.74 -12.74
N ALA A 73 -15.78 8.48 -13.99
CA ALA A 73 -16.70 8.13 -15.08
C ALA A 73 -17.21 6.69 -15.01
N TYR A 74 -16.62 5.82 -14.17
CA TYR A 74 -16.93 4.39 -14.13
C TYR A 74 -17.36 3.92 -12.74
N VAL A 75 -17.78 2.66 -12.64
CA VAL A 75 -18.03 1.93 -11.39
C VAL A 75 -16.90 2.18 -10.38
N PRO A 76 -17.20 2.49 -9.11
CA PRO A 76 -18.53 2.49 -8.46
C PRO A 76 -19.27 3.83 -8.53
N TYR A 77 -18.70 4.83 -9.20
CA TYR A 77 -19.19 6.21 -9.19
C TYR A 77 -20.37 6.40 -10.16
N THR A 78 -20.36 5.62 -11.24
CA THR A 78 -21.45 5.50 -12.22
C THR A 78 -21.85 4.04 -12.41
N ASP A 79 -22.74 3.77 -13.36
CA ASP A 79 -23.09 2.42 -13.80
C ASP A 79 -22.23 1.93 -14.97
N ALA A 80 -21.32 2.77 -15.50
CA ALA A 80 -20.49 2.42 -16.64
C ALA A 80 -19.30 1.54 -16.20
N ALA A 81 -19.13 0.39 -16.86
CA ALA A 81 -17.96 -0.46 -16.64
C ALA A 81 -16.71 0.17 -17.29
N PRO A 82 -15.52 0.10 -16.63
CA PRO A 82 -14.29 0.61 -17.22
C PRO A 82 -13.82 -0.30 -18.37
N PRO A 83 -13.30 0.25 -19.47
CA PRO A 83 -12.85 -0.51 -20.64
C PRO A 83 -11.45 -1.12 -20.41
N ILE A 84 -11.33 -2.00 -19.41
CA ILE A 84 -10.05 -2.63 -19.04
C ILE A 84 -9.90 -3.94 -19.79
N LYS A 85 -8.78 -4.09 -20.50
CA LYS A 85 -8.39 -5.38 -21.10
C LYS A 85 -7.60 -6.21 -20.09
N GLU A 86 -8.12 -7.38 -19.75
CA GLU A 86 -7.42 -8.30 -18.86
C GLU A 86 -6.09 -8.77 -19.47
N ILE A 87 -5.02 -8.69 -18.68
CA ILE A 87 -3.69 -9.18 -19.06
C ILE A 87 -3.19 -10.19 -18.02
N PRO A 88 -2.40 -11.20 -18.43
CA PRO A 88 -1.74 -12.09 -17.49
C PRO A 88 -0.62 -11.34 -16.76
N ILE A 89 -0.63 -11.39 -15.42
CA ILE A 89 0.32 -10.71 -14.57
C ILE A 89 1.23 -11.72 -13.88
N ASP A 90 2.54 -11.49 -13.98
CA ASP A 90 3.54 -12.36 -13.37
C ASP A 90 3.59 -12.24 -11.85
N ILE A 91 3.57 -13.40 -11.17
CA ILE A 91 3.89 -13.55 -9.75
C ILE A 91 4.80 -14.77 -9.52
N ASN A 92 5.44 -14.87 -8.35
CA ASN A 92 6.31 -15.98 -7.96
C ASN A 92 7.50 -16.16 -8.91
N VAL A 93 8.07 -15.05 -9.36
CA VAL A 93 9.20 -15.05 -10.29
C VAL A 93 10.41 -15.71 -9.65
N VAL A 94 10.94 -16.74 -10.29
CA VAL A 94 12.17 -17.42 -9.89
C VAL A 94 13.07 -17.67 -11.09
N LYS A 95 14.38 -17.51 -10.87
CA LYS A 95 15.41 -17.82 -11.86
C LYS A 95 15.99 -19.19 -11.55
N THR A 96 15.95 -20.08 -12.54
CA THR A 96 16.52 -21.43 -12.48
C THR A 96 17.62 -21.56 -13.54
N GLU A 97 18.38 -22.65 -13.50
CA GLU A 97 19.37 -22.98 -14.54
C GLU A 97 18.74 -23.06 -15.95
N LYS A 98 17.48 -23.49 -16.02
CA LYS A 98 16.74 -23.61 -17.29
C LYS A 98 16.18 -22.29 -17.80
N GLY A 99 16.22 -21.22 -16.99
CA GLY A 99 15.68 -19.90 -17.29
C GLY A 99 14.70 -19.39 -16.22
N ASN A 100 13.96 -18.34 -16.55
CA ASN A 100 13.00 -17.69 -15.65
C ASN A 100 11.64 -18.38 -15.70
N TRP A 101 11.01 -18.51 -14.53
CA TRP A 101 9.68 -19.08 -14.36
C TRP A 101 8.81 -18.15 -13.51
N SER A 102 7.52 -18.18 -13.78
CA SER A 102 6.53 -17.42 -13.02
C SER A 102 5.17 -18.10 -13.03
N THR A 103 4.35 -17.81 -12.04
CA THR A 103 2.91 -18.08 -12.05
C THR A 103 2.21 -16.87 -12.68
N LYS A 104 1.30 -17.12 -13.62
CA LYS A 104 0.51 -16.06 -14.25
C LYS A 104 -0.80 -15.88 -13.51
N LEU A 105 -1.12 -14.67 -13.10
CA LEU A 105 -2.40 -14.28 -12.51
C LEU A 105 -3.28 -13.59 -13.56
N LYS A 106 -4.57 -13.78 -13.43
CA LYS A 106 -5.60 -13.00 -14.12
C LYS A 106 -6.58 -12.47 -13.09
N PHE A 107 -6.99 -11.22 -13.24
CA PHE A 107 -7.92 -10.57 -12.33
C PHE A 107 -9.25 -10.39 -13.07
N PRO A 108 -10.25 -11.27 -12.85
CA PRO A 108 -11.49 -11.24 -13.62
C PRO A 108 -12.25 -9.94 -13.37
N LEU A 109 -12.52 -9.17 -14.43
CA LEU A 109 -13.11 -7.84 -14.34
C LEU A 109 -14.50 -7.89 -13.68
N GLU A 110 -15.40 -8.74 -14.17
CA GLU A 110 -16.78 -8.82 -13.67
C GLU A 110 -16.86 -9.16 -12.17
N GLU A 111 -16.04 -10.10 -11.71
CA GLU A 111 -16.03 -10.50 -10.29
C GLU A 111 -15.51 -9.38 -9.39
N ASN A 112 -14.53 -8.62 -9.87
CA ASN A 112 -13.95 -7.52 -9.13
C ASN A 112 -14.85 -6.28 -9.15
N LEU A 113 -15.53 -5.99 -10.26
CA LEU A 113 -16.54 -4.92 -10.32
C LEU A 113 -17.68 -5.17 -9.32
N LYS A 114 -18.13 -6.41 -9.14
CA LYS A 114 -19.11 -6.76 -8.10
C LYS A 114 -18.60 -6.47 -6.69
N THR A 115 -17.32 -6.76 -6.42
CA THR A 115 -16.69 -6.43 -5.13
C THR A 115 -16.60 -4.92 -4.94
N ILE A 116 -16.17 -4.18 -5.96
CA ILE A 116 -16.06 -2.72 -5.96
C ILE A 116 -17.44 -2.08 -5.71
N GLU A 117 -18.46 -2.47 -6.45
CA GLU A 117 -19.83 -1.95 -6.30
C GLU A 117 -20.39 -2.26 -4.90
N LYS A 118 -20.17 -3.48 -4.39
CA LYS A 118 -20.63 -3.86 -3.05
C LYS A 118 -20.00 -3.00 -1.95
N THR A 119 -18.73 -2.64 -2.09
CA THR A 119 -18.00 -1.90 -1.03
C THR A 119 -18.14 -0.38 -1.18
N LEU A 120 -18.15 0.13 -2.40
CA LEU A 120 -18.07 1.57 -2.69
C LEU A 120 -19.31 2.14 -3.41
N GLY A 121 -20.26 1.31 -3.84
CA GLY A 121 -21.49 1.77 -4.50
C GLY A 121 -22.35 2.68 -3.62
N ALA A 122 -22.17 2.64 -2.30
CA ALA A 122 -22.76 3.60 -1.38
C ALA A 122 -22.37 5.05 -1.72
N LEU A 123 -21.17 5.30 -2.25
CA LEU A 123 -20.73 6.63 -2.65
C LEU A 123 -21.58 7.20 -3.78
N LYS A 124 -21.94 6.39 -4.78
CA LYS A 124 -22.89 6.79 -5.84
C LYS A 124 -24.27 7.08 -5.26
N SER A 125 -24.73 6.27 -4.30
CA SER A 125 -26.02 6.48 -3.64
C SER A 125 -26.08 7.78 -2.82
N LEU A 126 -24.95 8.27 -2.29
CA LEU A 126 -24.88 9.56 -1.60
C LEU A 126 -25.05 10.75 -2.53
N VAL A 127 -24.76 10.57 -3.83
CA VAL A 127 -24.86 11.63 -4.85
C VAL A 127 -26.19 11.54 -5.59
N ASN A 128 -26.55 10.36 -6.10
CA ASN A 128 -27.69 10.19 -7.02
C ASN A 128 -28.81 9.29 -6.47
N GLY A 129 -28.73 8.85 -5.21
CA GLY A 129 -29.75 8.00 -4.60
C GLY A 129 -31.10 8.72 -4.38
N PRO A 130 -32.17 7.98 -4.09
CA PRO A 130 -33.47 8.57 -3.84
C PRO A 130 -33.45 9.46 -2.60
N LYS A 131 -34.12 10.62 -2.67
CA LYS A 131 -34.21 11.61 -1.57
C LYS A 131 -32.85 12.14 -1.10
N THR A 132 -31.91 12.27 -2.03
CA THR A 132 -30.61 12.89 -1.75
C THR A 132 -30.78 14.40 -1.62
N ASN A 133 -30.06 15.03 -0.69
CA ASN A 133 -30.05 16.48 -0.50
C ASN A 133 -28.66 17.05 -0.84
N VAL A 134 -28.58 18.38 -0.97
CA VAL A 134 -27.35 19.08 -1.38
C VAL A 134 -26.14 18.76 -0.49
N PHE A 135 -26.34 18.54 0.82
CA PHE A 135 -25.27 18.18 1.74
C PHE A 135 -24.76 16.76 1.52
N LYS A 136 -25.67 15.79 1.31
CA LYS A 136 -25.28 14.41 0.96
C LYS A 136 -24.54 14.38 -0.36
N MET A 137 -25.00 15.13 -1.36
CA MET A 137 -24.33 15.24 -2.65
C MET A 137 -22.94 15.87 -2.51
N TYR A 138 -22.81 16.95 -1.74
CA TYR A 138 -21.53 17.60 -1.46
C TYR A 138 -20.53 16.63 -0.80
N ILE A 139 -20.95 15.94 0.26
CA ILE A 139 -20.12 14.95 0.96
C ILE A 139 -19.79 13.79 0.02
N GLY A 140 -20.79 13.24 -0.66
CA GLY A 140 -20.64 12.13 -1.59
C GLY A 140 -19.62 12.44 -2.68
N THR A 141 -19.75 13.59 -3.34
CA THR A 141 -18.84 14.03 -4.41
C THR A 141 -17.42 14.19 -3.88
N THR A 142 -17.26 14.88 -2.75
CA THR A 142 -15.95 15.05 -2.09
C THR A 142 -15.29 13.71 -1.75
N LEU A 143 -16.06 12.75 -1.20
CA LEU A 143 -15.55 11.41 -0.89
C LEU A 143 -15.17 10.63 -2.16
N GLN A 144 -15.97 10.72 -3.22
CA GLN A 144 -15.67 10.06 -4.49
C GLN A 144 -14.34 10.56 -5.07
N GLU A 145 -14.13 11.87 -5.07
CA GLU A 145 -12.90 12.51 -5.57
C GLU A 145 -11.66 12.08 -4.76
N VAL A 146 -11.72 12.12 -3.43
CA VAL A 146 -10.57 11.74 -2.58
C VAL A 146 -10.27 10.25 -2.67
N VAL A 147 -11.29 9.39 -2.69
CA VAL A 147 -11.11 7.95 -2.86
C VAL A 147 -10.51 7.63 -4.24
N SER A 148 -11.01 8.27 -5.31
CA SER A 148 -10.48 8.10 -6.66
C SER A 148 -9.02 8.56 -6.76
N CYS A 149 -8.70 9.69 -6.12
CA CYS A 149 -7.34 10.22 -6.01
C CYS A 149 -6.40 9.24 -5.28
N ASN A 150 -6.83 8.70 -4.14
CA ASN A 150 -6.07 7.69 -3.40
C ASN A 150 -5.77 6.46 -4.24
N PHE A 151 -6.79 5.91 -4.90
CA PHE A 151 -6.58 4.75 -5.76
C PHE A 151 -5.67 5.06 -6.94
N ASN A 152 -5.69 6.28 -7.48
CA ASN A 152 -4.77 6.68 -8.52
C ASN A 152 -3.31 6.75 -8.01
N ILE A 153 -3.10 7.29 -6.81
CA ILE A 153 -1.78 7.31 -6.15
C ILE A 153 -1.29 5.89 -5.91
N ILE A 154 -2.13 5.02 -5.33
CA ILE A 154 -1.82 3.61 -5.09
C ILE A 154 -1.48 2.91 -6.41
N ASN A 155 -2.32 3.02 -7.44
CA ASN A 155 -2.04 2.43 -8.74
C ASN A 155 -0.69 2.90 -9.29
N THR A 156 -0.43 4.20 -9.24
CA THR A 156 0.81 4.79 -9.77
C THR A 156 2.04 4.27 -9.03
N ILE A 157 2.05 4.37 -7.70
CA ILE A 157 3.20 3.98 -6.88
C ILE A 157 3.46 2.48 -6.95
N TYR A 158 2.42 1.65 -6.79
CA TYR A 158 2.60 0.21 -6.81
C TYR A 158 2.96 -0.32 -8.20
N ASN A 159 2.43 0.29 -9.27
CA ASN A 159 2.84 -0.02 -10.64
C ASN A 159 4.31 0.34 -10.87
N PHE A 160 4.76 1.50 -10.39
CA PHE A 160 6.18 1.87 -10.42
C PHE A 160 7.04 0.86 -9.66
N ILE A 161 6.66 0.50 -8.43
CA ILE A 161 7.40 -0.47 -7.62
C ILE A 161 7.50 -1.83 -8.32
N ASN A 162 6.41 -2.35 -8.88
CA ASN A 162 6.46 -3.64 -9.57
C ASN A 162 7.32 -3.62 -10.84
N ALA A 163 7.38 -2.49 -11.54
CA ALA A 163 8.15 -2.36 -12.78
C ALA A 163 9.66 -2.41 -12.51
N PHE A 164 10.11 -1.82 -11.40
CA PHE A 164 11.53 -1.62 -11.13
C PHE A 164 12.11 -2.50 -10.02
N ILE A 165 11.28 -2.99 -9.09
CA ILE A 165 11.75 -3.72 -7.91
C ILE A 165 11.41 -5.22 -8.04
N PRO A 166 12.41 -6.12 -7.94
CA PRO A 166 12.16 -7.57 -7.89
C PRO A 166 11.26 -7.97 -6.71
N GLU A 167 10.43 -8.99 -6.90
CA GLU A 167 9.45 -9.44 -5.89
C GLU A 167 10.05 -9.70 -4.51
N THR A 168 11.26 -10.26 -4.45
CA THR A 168 11.95 -10.51 -3.18
C THR A 168 12.16 -9.20 -2.42
N LEU A 169 12.63 -8.15 -3.10
CA LEU A 169 12.85 -6.85 -2.46
C LEU A 169 11.52 -6.18 -2.13
N ILE A 170 10.48 -6.35 -2.95
CA ILE A 170 9.12 -5.90 -2.61
C ILE A 170 8.65 -6.54 -1.30
N VAL A 171 8.85 -7.85 -1.12
CA VAL A 171 8.45 -8.55 0.11
C VAL A 171 9.26 -8.07 1.32
N LEU A 172 10.58 -7.91 1.19
CA LEU A 172 11.42 -7.53 2.32
C LEU A 172 11.29 -6.05 2.70
N LEU A 173 11.14 -5.16 1.72
CA LEU A 173 11.03 -3.71 1.92
C LEU A 173 9.57 -3.23 2.02
N GLY A 174 8.60 -4.06 1.67
CA GLY A 174 7.17 -3.74 1.65
C GLY A 174 6.65 -3.09 2.93
N PRO A 175 6.96 -3.58 4.14
CA PRO A 175 6.54 -2.92 5.38
C PRO A 175 7.08 -1.48 5.51
N PHE A 176 8.34 -1.28 5.14
CA PHE A 176 8.99 0.04 5.17
C PHE A 176 8.38 0.96 4.11
N LEU A 177 8.28 0.50 2.85
CA LEU A 177 7.69 1.28 1.76
C LEU A 177 6.22 1.62 2.03
N GLY A 178 5.45 0.67 2.56
CA GLY A 178 4.05 0.85 2.92
C GLY A 178 3.84 1.95 3.96
N PHE A 179 4.75 2.08 4.94
CA PHE A 179 4.71 3.17 5.90
C PHE A 179 4.88 4.55 5.24
N PHE A 180 5.82 4.70 4.30
CA PHE A 180 5.99 5.98 3.58
C PHE A 180 4.81 6.28 2.67
N ILE A 181 4.27 5.26 1.99
CA ILE A 181 3.09 5.42 1.14
C ILE A 181 1.91 5.88 1.99
N TYR A 182 1.72 5.30 3.17
CA TYR A 182 0.66 5.68 4.09
C TYR A 182 0.76 7.13 4.58
N ILE A 183 1.98 7.58 4.95
CA ILE A 183 2.20 8.98 5.31
C ILE A 183 1.93 9.90 4.10
N LEU A 184 2.43 9.52 2.93
CA LEU A 184 2.28 10.31 1.72
C LEU A 184 0.80 10.48 1.33
N THR A 185 0.02 9.39 1.33
CA THR A 185 -1.42 9.47 1.04
C THR A 185 -2.15 10.30 2.09
N GLY A 186 -1.84 10.13 3.38
CA GLY A 186 -2.47 10.92 4.44
C GLY A 186 -2.19 12.42 4.33
N VAL A 187 -0.97 12.81 3.93
CA VAL A 187 -0.62 14.22 3.69
C VAL A 187 -1.37 14.75 2.46
N ILE A 188 -1.36 14.02 1.34
CA ILE A 188 -2.07 14.42 0.11
C ILE A 188 -3.57 14.54 0.38
N ASP A 189 -4.18 13.57 1.05
CA ASP A 189 -5.59 13.56 1.42
C ASP A 189 -5.97 14.76 2.27
N THR A 190 -5.11 15.12 3.22
CA THR A 190 -5.34 16.29 4.08
C THR A 190 -5.43 17.57 3.24
N PHE A 191 -4.45 17.82 2.38
CA PHE A 191 -4.45 19.01 1.52
C PHE A 191 -5.57 18.98 0.47
N TYR A 192 -5.84 17.81 -0.09
CA TYR A 192 -6.86 17.66 -1.11
C TYR A 192 -8.27 17.82 -0.53
N LEU A 193 -8.53 17.29 0.67
CA LEU A 193 -9.77 17.55 1.41
C LEU A 193 -9.94 19.03 1.76
N ILE A 194 -8.87 19.73 2.16
CA ILE A 194 -8.93 21.20 2.39
C ILE A 194 -9.31 21.92 1.08
N PHE A 195 -8.67 21.55 -0.03
CA PHE A 195 -8.98 22.14 -1.34
C PHE A 195 -10.44 21.86 -1.74
N LEU A 196 -10.85 20.60 -1.69
CA LEU A 196 -12.20 20.18 -2.06
C LEU A 196 -13.27 20.77 -1.15
N TRP A 197 -12.94 21.03 0.12
CA TRP A 197 -13.83 21.72 1.04
C TRP A 197 -14.35 23.02 0.44
N PHE A 198 -13.46 23.82 -0.13
CA PHE A 198 -13.85 25.10 -0.74
C PHE A 198 -14.26 24.95 -2.20
N TYR A 199 -13.60 24.07 -2.96
CA TYR A 199 -13.90 23.86 -4.38
C TYR A 199 -15.35 23.39 -4.60
N ASN A 200 -15.83 22.48 -3.76
CA ASN A 200 -17.17 21.91 -3.88
C ASN A 200 -18.29 22.77 -3.26
N ILE A 201 -18.01 23.95 -2.69
CA ILE A 201 -19.06 24.82 -2.10
C ILE A 201 -20.19 25.10 -3.09
N HIS A 202 -19.87 25.27 -4.38
CA HIS A 202 -20.86 25.53 -5.42
C HIS A 202 -21.95 24.46 -5.49
N LEU A 203 -21.64 23.22 -5.10
CA LEU A 203 -22.58 22.11 -5.06
C LEU A 203 -23.74 22.35 -4.08
N LEU A 204 -23.53 23.14 -3.03
CA LEU A 204 -24.57 23.45 -2.04
C LEU A 204 -25.74 24.27 -2.63
N PHE A 205 -25.50 24.90 -3.77
CA PHE A 205 -26.49 25.70 -4.49
C PHE A 205 -27.14 24.93 -5.64
N SER A 206 -26.87 23.63 -5.78
CA SER A 206 -27.42 22.83 -6.87
C SER A 206 -28.92 22.59 -6.71
N GLU A 207 -29.61 22.57 -7.84
CA GLU A 207 -31.03 22.27 -7.92
C GLU A 207 -31.24 20.78 -8.19
N LYS A 208 -32.15 20.16 -7.44
CA LYS A 208 -32.47 18.73 -7.59
C LYS A 208 -33.67 18.52 -8.50
N THR A 209 -33.57 17.52 -9.36
CA THR A 209 -34.71 16.91 -10.06
C THR A 209 -34.86 15.48 -9.56
N GLU A 210 -35.98 15.18 -8.88
CA GLU A 210 -36.20 13.88 -8.25
C GLU A 210 -37.12 12.98 -9.08
N THR A 211 -36.74 11.71 -9.18
CA THR A 211 -37.62 10.61 -9.62
C THR A 211 -37.82 9.63 -8.46
N ASN A 212 -38.71 8.66 -8.61
CA ASN A 212 -38.94 7.63 -7.59
C ASN A 212 -37.68 6.79 -7.27
N THR A 213 -36.72 6.73 -8.19
CA THR A 213 -35.57 5.82 -8.12
C THR A 213 -34.22 6.54 -7.98
N SER A 214 -34.14 7.82 -8.35
CA SER A 214 -32.88 8.58 -8.33
C SER A 214 -33.11 10.09 -8.21
N THR A 215 -32.07 10.78 -7.76
CA THR A 215 -31.98 12.24 -7.79
C THR A 215 -30.93 12.64 -8.83
N SER A 216 -31.26 13.62 -9.66
CA SER A 216 -30.33 14.25 -10.61
C SER A 216 -30.15 15.72 -10.27
N TRP A 217 -28.98 16.27 -10.61
CA TRP A 217 -28.55 17.58 -10.16
C TRP A 217 -28.23 18.50 -11.33
N LYS A 218 -28.62 19.76 -11.18
CA LYS A 218 -28.26 20.85 -12.08
C LYS A 218 -27.59 21.95 -11.26
N SER A 219 -26.66 22.66 -11.89
CA SER A 219 -26.06 23.86 -11.31
C SER A 219 -27.16 24.89 -11.04
N GLY A 220 -27.27 25.37 -9.81
CA GLY A 220 -28.18 26.46 -9.46
C GLY A 220 -27.47 27.81 -9.47
N ASP A 221 -28.25 28.90 -9.45
CA ASP A 221 -27.72 30.26 -9.54
C ASP A 221 -27.24 30.80 -8.18
N MET A 222 -25.95 30.64 -7.91
CA MET A 222 -25.29 31.13 -6.70
C MET A 222 -25.23 32.67 -6.62
N TRP A 223 -25.18 33.35 -7.77
CA TRP A 223 -24.92 34.80 -7.86
C TRP A 223 -26.14 35.60 -8.33
N GLY A 224 -27.33 35.01 -8.28
CA GLY A 224 -28.57 35.67 -8.64
C GLY A 224 -28.78 36.98 -7.86
N ILE A 225 -29.39 37.97 -8.54
CA ILE A 225 -29.59 39.34 -8.04
C ILE A 225 -30.33 39.38 -6.69
N LEU A 226 -31.16 38.37 -6.40
CA LEU A 226 -31.93 38.25 -5.16
C LEU A 226 -31.40 37.19 -4.18
N THR A 227 -30.38 36.41 -4.56
CA THR A 227 -29.85 35.28 -3.78
C THR A 227 -28.41 35.47 -3.32
N TRP A 228 -27.66 36.39 -3.92
CA TRP A 228 -26.22 36.59 -3.64
C TRP A 228 -25.89 36.85 -2.16
N TYR A 229 -26.74 37.57 -1.43
CA TYR A 229 -26.49 37.86 0.00
C TYR A 229 -26.68 36.62 0.89
N TRP A 230 -27.62 35.74 0.55
CA TRP A 230 -27.76 34.42 1.20
C TRP A 230 -26.56 33.53 0.89
N SER A 231 -26.08 33.54 -0.36
CA SER A 231 -24.89 32.79 -0.75
C SER A 231 -23.65 33.21 0.04
N LEU A 232 -23.41 34.51 0.21
CA LEU A 232 -22.31 35.03 1.04
C LEU A 232 -22.43 34.60 2.50
N PHE A 233 -23.65 34.64 3.05
CA PHE A 233 -23.90 34.19 4.42
C PHE A 233 -23.58 32.68 4.59
N TYR A 234 -24.04 31.84 3.66
CA TYR A 234 -23.72 30.40 3.69
C TYR A 234 -22.22 30.12 3.54
N ILE A 235 -21.53 30.83 2.64
CA ILE A 235 -20.07 30.73 2.48
C ILE A 235 -19.36 31.10 3.78
N PHE A 236 -19.79 32.19 4.44
CA PHE A 236 -19.22 32.61 5.72
C PHE A 236 -19.40 31.56 6.82
N LEU A 237 -20.60 30.98 6.95
CA LEU A 237 -20.85 29.88 7.88
C LEU A 237 -19.97 28.66 7.56
N PHE A 238 -19.76 28.37 6.27
CA PHE A 238 -18.94 27.25 5.83
C PHE A 238 -17.46 27.43 6.17
N ILE A 239 -16.95 28.66 6.06
CA ILE A 239 -15.60 29.04 6.49
C ILE A 239 -15.46 28.92 8.02
N ILE A 240 -16.46 29.38 8.78
CA ILE A 240 -16.47 29.19 10.23
C ILE A 240 -16.44 27.70 10.59
N ALA A 241 -17.29 26.88 9.94
CA ALA A 241 -17.33 25.44 10.17
C ALA A 241 -15.98 24.77 9.85
N PHE A 242 -15.29 25.24 8.80
CA PHE A 242 -13.94 24.78 8.46
C PHE A 242 -12.95 25.03 9.61
N PHE A 243 -12.89 26.24 10.17
CA PHE A 243 -11.94 26.54 11.23
C PHE A 243 -12.32 25.93 12.59
N LEU A 244 -13.62 25.84 12.92
CA LEU A 244 -14.07 25.30 14.21
C LEU A 244 -13.99 23.78 14.29
N ILE A 245 -14.36 23.07 13.23
CA ILE A 245 -14.53 21.60 13.26
C ILE A 245 -13.81 20.92 12.08
N GLY A 246 -13.78 21.57 10.91
CA GLY A 246 -13.16 21.03 9.70
C GLY A 246 -11.69 20.69 9.88
N MET A 247 -10.87 21.70 10.16
CA MET A 247 -9.41 21.61 10.23
C MET A 247 -8.93 20.77 11.43
N GLY A 248 -9.58 20.91 12.58
CA GLY A 248 -9.14 20.25 13.82
C GLY A 248 -9.60 18.79 13.96
N LEU A 249 -10.73 18.41 13.35
CA LEU A 249 -11.36 17.12 13.60
C LEU A 249 -11.74 16.38 12.32
N ILE A 250 -12.58 16.99 11.47
CA ILE A 250 -13.17 16.27 10.33
C ILE A 250 -12.10 15.86 9.32
N ILE A 251 -11.26 16.79 8.89
CA ILE A 251 -10.28 16.56 7.83
C ILE A 251 -9.21 15.54 8.25
N PRO A 252 -8.55 15.66 9.43
CA PRO A 252 -7.55 14.68 9.84
C PRO A 252 -8.13 13.27 10.01
N ILE A 253 -9.32 13.15 10.61
CA ILE A 253 -10.00 11.85 10.78
C ILE A 253 -10.35 11.25 9.42
N LEU A 254 -10.94 12.05 8.54
CA LEU A 254 -11.38 11.57 7.23
C LEU A 254 -10.19 11.17 6.34
N SER A 255 -9.12 11.97 6.35
CA SER A 255 -7.85 11.64 5.69
C SER A 255 -7.30 10.29 6.18
N PHE A 256 -7.19 10.13 7.50
CA PHE A 256 -6.73 8.87 8.11
C PHE A 256 -7.59 7.66 7.69
N LEU A 257 -8.92 7.80 7.75
CA LEU A 257 -9.85 6.72 7.41
C LEU A 257 -9.80 6.36 5.92
N ILE A 258 -9.79 7.36 5.03
CA ILE A 258 -9.75 7.12 3.58
C ILE A 258 -8.41 6.52 3.17
N SER A 259 -7.29 7.07 3.62
CA SER A 259 -5.95 6.52 3.35
C SER A 259 -5.84 5.07 3.84
N THR A 260 -6.31 4.78 5.06
CA THR A 260 -6.32 3.41 5.60
C THR A 260 -7.18 2.49 4.75
N PHE A 261 -8.41 2.90 4.45
CA PHE A 261 -9.32 2.11 3.64
C PHE A 261 -8.73 1.81 2.25
N CYS A 262 -8.24 2.82 1.55
CA CYS A 262 -7.72 2.67 0.19
C CYS A 262 -6.46 1.80 0.16
N LEU A 263 -5.59 1.87 1.18
CA LEU A 263 -4.40 1.04 1.27
C LEU A 263 -4.73 -0.46 1.38
N PHE A 264 -5.76 -0.81 2.15
CA PHE A 264 -6.14 -2.21 2.38
C PHE A 264 -7.17 -2.74 1.37
N PHE A 265 -7.92 -1.87 0.71
CA PHE A 265 -8.97 -2.27 -0.24
C PHE A 265 -8.50 -3.24 -1.35
N PRO A 266 -7.30 -3.07 -1.97
CA PRO A 266 -6.79 -3.99 -2.99
C PRO A 266 -6.71 -5.45 -2.53
N LEU A 267 -6.57 -5.71 -1.22
CA LEU A 267 -6.51 -7.07 -0.68
C LEU A 267 -7.81 -7.86 -0.83
N PHE A 268 -8.94 -7.17 -1.08
CA PHE A 268 -10.23 -7.80 -1.35
C PHE A 268 -10.44 -8.16 -2.83
N MET A 269 -9.55 -7.72 -3.72
CA MET A 269 -9.65 -8.08 -5.14
C MET A 269 -9.37 -9.56 -5.33
N LYS A 270 -10.15 -10.19 -6.22
CA LYS A 270 -10.04 -11.61 -6.56
C LYS A 270 -9.12 -11.78 -7.75
N SER A 271 -8.23 -12.76 -7.66
CA SER A 271 -7.41 -13.20 -8.78
C SER A 271 -7.52 -14.71 -8.97
N LYS A 272 -7.17 -15.18 -10.17
CA LYS A 272 -7.15 -16.60 -10.54
C LYS A 272 -5.82 -16.91 -11.21
N ASN A 273 -5.37 -18.15 -11.07
CA ASN A 273 -4.25 -18.65 -11.87
C ASN A 273 -4.67 -18.68 -13.36
N ALA A 274 -3.84 -18.12 -14.23
CA ALA A 274 -4.14 -17.97 -15.65
C ALA A 274 -4.30 -19.30 -16.38
N THR A 275 -3.52 -20.30 -15.96
CA THR A 275 -3.48 -21.63 -16.58
C THR A 275 -4.62 -22.52 -16.07
N THR A 276 -4.91 -22.50 -14.77
CA THR A 276 -5.87 -23.45 -14.17
C THR A 276 -7.24 -22.86 -13.85
N GLY A 277 -7.38 -21.53 -13.82
CA GLY A 277 -8.60 -20.86 -13.41
C GLY A 277 -8.92 -20.96 -11.91
N LYS A 278 -8.06 -21.63 -11.12
CA LYS A 278 -8.25 -21.75 -9.66
C LYS A 278 -8.04 -20.39 -8.97
N SER A 279 -8.79 -20.16 -7.91
CA SER A 279 -8.67 -18.96 -7.08
C SER A 279 -7.24 -18.78 -6.56
N TYR A 280 -6.72 -17.57 -6.66
CA TYR A 280 -5.41 -17.18 -6.18
C TYR A 280 -5.56 -15.85 -5.45
N GLY A 281 -5.62 -15.88 -4.12
CA GLY A 281 -5.80 -14.68 -3.31
C GLY A 281 -4.55 -14.33 -2.48
N VAL A 282 -4.77 -13.46 -1.51
CA VAL A 282 -3.77 -13.10 -0.49
C VAL A 282 -3.19 -14.32 0.23
N GLY A 283 -4.04 -15.26 0.68
CA GLY A 283 -3.59 -16.45 1.40
C GLY A 283 -2.66 -17.33 0.57
N GLU A 284 -2.99 -17.54 -0.72
CA GLU A 284 -2.15 -18.31 -1.63
C GLU A 284 -0.86 -17.55 -1.99
N THR A 285 -0.91 -16.21 -2.03
CA THR A 285 0.28 -15.36 -2.19
C THR A 285 1.27 -15.54 -1.04
N ILE A 286 0.80 -15.47 0.21
CA ILE A 286 1.64 -15.67 1.41
C ILE A 286 2.29 -17.05 1.38
N LYS A 287 1.49 -18.09 1.13
CA LYS A 287 1.95 -19.48 1.04
C LYS A 287 3.01 -19.66 -0.05
N ASN A 288 2.79 -19.09 -1.22
CA ASN A 288 3.73 -19.21 -2.33
C ASN A 288 4.98 -18.36 -2.12
N ILE A 289 4.92 -17.21 -1.46
CA ILE A 289 6.14 -16.48 -1.08
C ILE A 289 7.01 -17.32 -0.16
N LEU A 290 6.43 -17.94 0.89
CA LEU A 290 7.17 -18.83 1.77
C LEU A 290 7.81 -19.99 1.01
N LYS A 291 7.13 -20.52 -0.01
CA LYS A 291 7.62 -21.63 -0.83
C LYS A 291 8.71 -21.21 -1.83
N PHE A 292 8.44 -20.23 -2.68
CA PHE A 292 9.30 -19.81 -3.79
C PHE A 292 10.49 -18.97 -3.33
N LYS A 293 10.37 -18.28 -2.19
CA LYS A 293 11.42 -17.41 -1.63
C LYS A 293 12.06 -17.99 -0.35
N MET A 294 11.81 -19.27 -0.06
CA MET A 294 12.33 -19.98 1.13
C MET A 294 13.84 -19.82 1.30
N SER A 295 14.61 -19.98 0.22
CA SER A 295 16.08 -19.88 0.29
C SER A 295 16.56 -18.54 0.84
N ILE A 296 15.92 -17.45 0.41
CA ILE A 296 16.27 -16.09 0.84
C ILE A 296 15.85 -15.87 2.29
N ILE A 297 14.66 -16.35 2.68
CA ILE A 297 14.19 -16.31 4.07
C ILE A 297 15.17 -17.04 5.00
N MET A 298 15.71 -18.18 4.55
CA MET A 298 16.62 -19.01 5.32
C MET A 298 18.03 -18.40 5.42
N ILE A 299 18.48 -17.70 4.38
CA ILE A 299 19.71 -16.88 4.45
C ILE A 299 19.55 -15.77 5.50
N LEU A 300 18.43 -15.04 5.50
CA LEU A 300 18.16 -13.98 6.49
C LEU A 300 18.07 -14.55 7.91
N MET A 301 17.43 -15.71 8.08
CA MET A 301 17.36 -16.39 9.38
C MET A 301 18.75 -16.81 9.87
N SER A 302 19.61 -17.28 8.97
CA SER A 302 21.00 -17.65 9.30
C SER A 302 21.81 -16.45 9.77
N LEU A 303 21.69 -15.32 9.08
CA LEU A 303 22.33 -14.05 9.48
C LEU A 303 21.86 -13.61 10.87
N ASN A 304 20.55 -13.69 11.14
CA ASN A 304 19.98 -13.37 12.45
C ASN A 304 20.55 -14.28 13.56
N ILE A 305 20.69 -15.59 13.30
CA ILE A 305 21.31 -16.54 14.26
C ILE A 305 22.76 -16.16 14.53
N ILE A 306 23.55 -15.83 13.50
CA ILE A 306 24.97 -15.45 13.64
C ILE A 306 25.10 -14.16 14.47
N ILE A 307 24.30 -13.14 14.18
CA ILE A 307 24.28 -11.87 14.93
C ILE A 307 23.90 -12.13 16.40
N SER A 308 22.89 -12.96 16.64
CA SER A 308 22.45 -13.35 17.99
C SER A 308 23.50 -14.16 18.75
N ALA A 309 24.23 -15.05 18.08
CA ALA A 309 25.31 -15.81 18.69
C ALA A 309 26.45 -14.87 19.14
N ASN A 310 26.85 -13.94 18.26
CA ASN A 310 27.87 -12.95 18.58
C ASN A 310 27.49 -12.07 19.77
N SER A 311 26.24 -11.56 19.79
CA SER A 311 25.80 -10.64 20.85
C SER A 311 25.63 -11.30 22.21
N ASN A 312 25.31 -12.61 22.27
CA ASN A 312 25.07 -13.32 23.53
C ASN A 312 26.27 -14.10 24.05
N PHE A 313 27.14 -14.61 23.17
CA PHE A 313 28.25 -15.48 23.57
C PHE A 313 29.62 -15.11 22.97
N GLY A 314 29.70 -14.04 22.17
CA GLY A 314 30.94 -13.50 21.62
C GLY A 314 31.41 -14.16 20.33
N GLY A 315 32.48 -13.61 19.75
CA GLY A 315 32.92 -13.90 18.37
C GLY A 315 33.24 -15.37 18.08
N TYR A 316 33.75 -16.13 19.06
CA TYR A 316 34.02 -17.56 18.85
C TYR A 316 32.74 -18.34 18.52
N THR A 317 31.65 -18.09 19.24
CA THR A 317 30.36 -18.75 18.97
C THR A 317 29.73 -18.29 17.66
N ALA A 318 29.93 -17.03 17.28
CA ALA A 318 29.51 -16.52 15.98
C ALA A 318 30.23 -17.24 14.85
N PHE A 319 31.53 -17.49 15.00
CA PHE A 319 32.31 -18.29 14.06
C PHE A 319 31.79 -19.72 13.96
N VAL A 320 31.49 -20.38 15.08
CA VAL A 320 30.85 -21.72 15.08
C VAL A 320 29.50 -21.68 14.37
N ALA A 321 28.68 -20.66 14.60
CA ALA A 321 27.39 -20.48 13.92
C ALA A 321 27.56 -20.28 12.40
N ILE A 322 28.58 -19.53 11.97
CA ILE A 322 28.93 -19.37 10.54
C ILE A 322 29.27 -20.73 9.93
N VAL A 323 30.14 -21.52 10.56
CA VAL A 323 30.51 -22.87 10.08
C VAL A 323 29.27 -23.76 9.98
N ALA A 324 28.40 -23.74 10.99
CA ALA A 324 27.15 -24.50 10.96
C ALA A 324 26.22 -24.06 9.80
N CYS A 325 26.08 -22.76 9.55
CA CYS A 325 25.28 -22.24 8.44
C CYS A 325 25.87 -22.63 7.08
N ILE A 326 27.19 -22.63 6.93
CA ILE A 326 27.89 -23.10 5.72
C ILE A 326 27.63 -24.59 5.50
N LEU A 327 27.72 -25.41 6.54
CA LEU A 327 27.39 -26.83 6.45
C LEU A 327 25.93 -27.01 6.02
N LEU A 328 24.98 -26.30 6.64
CA LEU A 328 23.57 -26.38 6.24
C LEU A 328 23.35 -25.93 4.78
N TYR A 329 24.07 -24.91 4.31
CA TYR A 329 24.00 -24.44 2.93
C TYR A 329 24.39 -25.53 1.92
N PHE A 330 25.48 -26.27 2.17
CA PHE A 330 25.94 -27.32 1.27
C PHE A 330 25.14 -28.63 1.39
N PHE A 331 24.73 -29.00 2.60
CA PHE A 331 24.12 -30.31 2.88
C PHE A 331 22.59 -30.32 2.88
N THR A 332 21.92 -29.15 2.84
CA THR A 332 20.45 -29.10 2.79
C THR A 332 19.94 -28.45 1.50
N SER A 333 18.73 -28.85 1.08
CA SER A 333 18.06 -28.23 -0.07
C SER A 333 17.42 -26.88 0.25
N ILE A 334 17.36 -26.50 1.53
CA ILE A 334 16.58 -25.36 2.03
C ILE A 334 17.16 -24.02 1.55
N TYR A 335 18.47 -23.96 1.29
CA TYR A 335 19.16 -22.77 0.78
C TYR A 335 19.20 -22.69 -0.75
N LYS A 336 18.80 -23.76 -1.45
CA LYS A 336 18.81 -23.78 -2.92
C LYS A 336 17.56 -23.06 -3.44
N PRO A 337 17.65 -22.27 -4.52
CA PRO A 337 16.49 -21.66 -5.14
C PRO A 337 15.43 -22.72 -5.47
N TYR A 338 14.17 -22.41 -5.17
CA TYR A 338 13.08 -23.33 -5.44
C TYR A 338 12.93 -23.55 -6.95
N THR A 339 12.85 -24.83 -7.36
CA THR A 339 12.57 -25.22 -8.74
C THR A 339 11.08 -25.52 -8.88
N PRO A 340 10.35 -24.78 -9.72
CA PRO A 340 8.92 -25.01 -9.91
C PRO A 340 8.62 -26.43 -10.37
N LYS A 341 7.57 -27.03 -9.80
CA LYS A 341 7.05 -28.35 -10.18
C LYS A 341 5.77 -28.19 -10.99
N GLY A 342 5.36 -29.22 -11.72
CA GLY A 342 4.12 -29.18 -12.53
C GLY A 342 2.85 -28.83 -11.75
N VAL A 343 2.82 -29.16 -10.46
CA VAL A 343 1.72 -28.81 -9.53
C VAL A 343 1.64 -27.33 -9.18
N ASP A 344 2.68 -26.56 -9.48
CA ASP A 344 2.74 -25.13 -9.17
C ASP A 344 2.13 -24.26 -10.28
N HIS A 345 1.84 -24.89 -11.42
CA HIS A 345 1.25 -24.24 -12.59
C HIS A 345 2.02 -22.98 -13.02
N SER A 346 3.33 -22.95 -12.75
CA SER A 346 4.27 -21.94 -13.25
C SER A 346 4.62 -22.25 -14.69
N THR A 347 4.73 -21.21 -15.51
CA THR A 347 5.09 -21.30 -16.93
C THR A 347 6.51 -20.79 -17.13
N PHE A 348 7.16 -21.30 -18.18
CA PHE A 348 8.47 -20.81 -18.62
C PHE A 348 8.35 -19.42 -19.24
N GLY A 349 9.31 -18.54 -18.93
CA GLY A 349 9.37 -17.18 -19.45
C GLY A 349 8.60 -16.14 -18.64
N LEU A 350 9.09 -14.91 -18.67
CA LEU A 350 8.40 -13.74 -18.13
C LEU A 350 7.59 -13.10 -19.26
N GLY A 351 6.43 -12.55 -18.94
CA GLY A 351 5.75 -11.64 -19.86
C GLY A 351 6.48 -10.30 -19.85
N ASP A 352 6.25 -9.49 -20.88
CA ASP A 352 6.66 -8.10 -20.83
C ASP A 352 5.91 -7.39 -19.70
N TYR A 353 6.63 -6.57 -18.94
CA TYR A 353 5.98 -5.76 -17.92
C TYR A 353 5.07 -4.75 -18.60
N ALA A 354 3.76 -4.91 -18.44
CA ALA A 354 2.76 -3.95 -18.84
C ALA A 354 1.73 -3.77 -17.73
N GLN A 355 1.27 -2.54 -17.56
CA GLN A 355 0.04 -2.25 -16.80
C GLN A 355 -1.15 -2.39 -17.76
N ALA A 356 -2.28 -2.89 -17.29
CA ALA A 356 -3.49 -2.91 -18.10
C ALA A 356 -3.92 -1.48 -18.45
N GLU A 357 -4.25 -1.24 -19.72
CA GLU A 357 -4.71 0.06 -20.19
C GLU A 357 -6.11 0.36 -19.63
N LYS A 358 -6.30 1.61 -19.21
CA LYS A 358 -7.57 2.15 -18.75
C LYS A 358 -7.66 3.61 -19.16
N GLU A 359 -8.48 3.89 -20.16
CA GLU A 359 -8.77 5.25 -20.57
C GLU A 359 -9.89 5.83 -19.69
N CYS A 360 -9.61 6.97 -19.06
CA CYS A 360 -10.62 7.74 -18.35
C CYS A 360 -11.29 8.67 -19.36
N ILE A 361 -12.33 8.16 -20.02
CA ILE A 361 -13.16 8.96 -20.92
C ILE A 361 -14.27 9.55 -20.07
N PRO A 362 -14.33 10.87 -19.87
CA PRO A 362 -15.49 11.47 -19.22
C PRO A 362 -16.72 11.14 -20.06
N THR A 363 -17.66 10.41 -19.48
CA THR A 363 -18.96 10.15 -20.11
C THR A 363 -19.58 11.48 -20.47
N THR A 364 -19.70 11.73 -21.78
CA THR A 364 -20.34 12.91 -22.33
C THR A 364 -21.85 12.77 -22.10
N GLU A 365 -22.31 13.32 -20.97
CA GLU A 365 -23.69 13.72 -20.57
C GLU A 365 -23.71 13.71 -19.03
N THR A 366 -23.36 14.79 -18.35
CA THR A 366 -24.10 16.05 -18.32
C THR A 366 -23.41 17.14 -19.13
N LYS A 367 -24.16 17.83 -20.00
CA LYS A 367 -23.85 19.21 -20.38
C LYS A 367 -23.94 20.08 -19.11
N GLY A 368 -22.92 19.99 -18.26
CA GLY A 368 -22.58 20.94 -17.22
C GLY A 368 -21.49 21.84 -17.76
N GLU A 369 -21.56 23.13 -17.45
CA GLU A 369 -20.77 24.20 -18.03
C GLU A 369 -19.25 23.93 -18.14
N PRO A 370 -18.56 24.63 -19.07
CA PRO A 370 -17.10 24.61 -19.19
C PRO A 370 -16.44 24.85 -17.83
N SER A 371 -15.30 24.18 -17.60
CA SER A 371 -14.53 24.32 -16.37
C SER A 371 -14.24 25.80 -16.07
N LEU A 372 -14.06 26.19 -14.81
CA LEU A 372 -13.79 27.59 -14.44
C LEU A 372 -12.53 28.13 -15.15
N ILE A 373 -11.56 27.26 -15.46
CA ILE A 373 -10.38 27.56 -16.29
C ILE A 373 -10.78 27.89 -17.74
N GLU A 374 -11.67 27.11 -18.33
CA GLU A 374 -12.18 27.31 -19.69
C GLU A 374 -13.11 28.53 -19.79
N LYS A 375 -13.85 28.86 -18.71
CA LYS A 375 -14.57 30.14 -18.58
C LYS A 375 -13.60 31.32 -18.47
N ILE A 376 -12.51 31.17 -17.72
CA ILE A 376 -11.45 32.18 -17.59
C ILE A 376 -10.74 32.41 -18.94
N GLU A 377 -10.35 31.35 -19.65
CA GLU A 377 -9.71 31.46 -20.99
C GLU A 377 -10.62 32.15 -22.02
N ASN A 378 -11.92 31.88 -21.96
CA ASN A 378 -12.91 32.53 -22.82
C ASN A 378 -13.20 33.99 -22.42
N LEU A 379 -13.11 34.33 -21.13
CA LEU A 379 -13.23 35.72 -20.64
C LEU A 379 -12.01 36.59 -21.00
N PHE A 380 -10.83 35.99 -21.11
CA PHE A 380 -9.60 36.69 -21.49
C PHE A 380 -9.28 36.65 -22.99
N GLY A 381 -10.25 36.27 -23.85
CA GLY A 381 -10.13 36.42 -25.29
C GLY A 381 -9.04 35.55 -25.93
N GLY A 382 -8.87 34.31 -25.44
CA GLY A 382 -8.01 33.30 -26.06
C GLY A 382 -8.48 32.89 -27.45
N SER A 383 -8.25 33.75 -28.45
CA SER A 383 -8.40 33.42 -29.85
C SER A 383 -7.51 32.22 -30.17
N LYS A 384 -8.10 31.02 -30.27
CA LYS A 384 -7.51 29.93 -31.05
C LYS A 384 -7.39 30.42 -32.49
N ARG A 385 -6.25 31.02 -32.83
CA ARG A 385 -5.79 31.13 -34.22
C ARG A 385 -5.64 29.70 -34.74
N THR A 386 -6.66 29.23 -35.44
CA THR A 386 -6.57 28.13 -36.38
C THR A 386 -5.54 28.49 -37.44
N ARG A 387 -4.33 27.88 -37.35
CA ARG A 387 -3.45 27.80 -38.52
C ARG A 387 -3.99 26.68 -39.40
N LYS A 388 -4.47 27.07 -40.58
CA LYS A 388 -4.46 26.20 -41.77
C LYS A 388 -3.04 25.93 -42.19
#